data_AF-A0A2D9XV14-F1
#
_entry.id   AF-A0A2D9XV14-F1
#
_cell.length_a   1.000
_cell.length_b   1.000
_cell.length_c   1.000
_cell.angle_alpha   90.00
_cell.angle_beta   90.00
_cell.angle_gamma   90.00
#
_symmetry.space_group_name_H-M   'P 1'
#
loop_
_entity.id
_entity.type
_entity.pdbx_description
1 polymer ?
#
loop_
_entity_poly.entity_id
_entity_poly.type
_entity_poly.pdbx_seq_one_letter_code
_entity_poly.pdbx_strand_id
1 'polypeptide(L)' 'MLRIIIIIAILVVLYIIIKSLVRKNTELNQKSKKNISYCKDCDTYMPHEEMCKSKNISVNECKNNRQ' A
#
# COMPACT_ATOMS: atom_id res chain seq x y z
N MET A 1 -36.05 22.52 13.43
CA MET A 1 -35.04 23.16 12.56
C MET A 1 -33.61 23.00 13.11
N LEU A 2 -33.26 23.61 14.24
CA LEU A 2 -31.87 23.57 14.79
C LEU A 2 -31.35 22.16 15.09
N ARG A 3 -32.18 21.29 15.67
CA ARG A 3 -31.81 19.90 15.97
C ARG A 3 -31.54 19.06 14.72
N ILE A 4 -32.20 19.37 13.61
CA ILE A 4 -32.02 18.67 12.33
C ILE A 4 -30.66 19.04 11.71
N ILE A 5 -30.29 20.32 11.79
CA ILE A 5 -28.98 20.82 11.30
C ILE A 5 -27.83 20.15 12.06
N ILE A 6 -27.96 19.98 13.38
CA ILE A 6 -26.95 19.30 14.21
C ILE A 6 -26.79 17.84 13.78
N ILE A 7 -27.89 17.13 13.53
CA ILE A 7 -27.85 15.73 13.07
C ILE A 7 -27.15 15.63 11.71
N ILE A 8 -27.47 16.53 10.77
CA ILE A 8 -26.83 16.57 9.46
C ILE A 8 -25.33 16.87 9.59
N ALA A 9 -24.95 17.81 10.45
CA ALA A 9 -23.54 18.13 10.71
C ALA A 9 -22.77 16.92 11.25
N ILE A 10 -23.35 16.16 12.17
CA ILE A 10 -22.74 14.94 12.72
C ILE A 10 -22.53 13.88 11.63
N LEU A 11 -23.53 13.68 10.75
CA LEU A 11 -23.41 12.73 9.64
C LEU A 11 -22.30 13.11 8.65
N VAL A 12 -22.14 14.40 8.36
CA VAL A 12 -21.07 14.90 7.48
C VAL A 12 -19.69 14.66 8.11
N VAL A 13 -19.55 14.92 9.41
CA VAL A 13 -18.28 14.69 10.12
C VAL A 13 -17.93 13.20 10.13
N LEU A 14 -18.89 12.32 10.44
CA LEU A 14 -18.70 10.86 10.38
C LEU A 14 -18.27 10.41 8.99
N TYR A 15 -18.90 10.92 7.93
CA TYR A 15 -18.54 10.59 6.56
C TYR A 15 -17.10 10.99 6.21
N ILE A 16 -16.63 12.17 6.63
CA ILE A 16 -15.26 12.63 6.39
C ILE A 16 -14.23 11.74 7.12
N ILE A 17 -14.52 11.35 8.36
CA ILE A 17 -13.63 10.48 9.16
C ILE A 17 -13.49 9.12 8.49
N ILE A 18 -14.61 8.48 8.13
CA ILE A 18 -14.61 7.16 7.46
C ILE A 18 -13.87 7.25 6.13
N LYS A 19 -14.16 8.27 5.31
CA LYS A 19 -13.50 8.46 4.01
C LYS A 19 -11.99 8.68 4.14
N SER A 20 -11.54 9.41 5.18
CA SER A 20 -10.11 9.62 5.45
C SER A 20 -9.39 8.34 5.88
N LEU A 21 -10.03 7.53 6.74
CA LEU A 21 -9.49 6.23 7.16
C LEU A 21 -9.41 5.24 5.99
N VAL A 22 -10.46 5.15 5.17
CA VAL A 22 -10.50 4.27 3.99
C VAL A 22 -9.43 4.66 2.97
N ARG A 23 -9.22 5.96 2.71
CA ARG A 23 -8.17 6.43 1.80
C ARG A 23 -6.77 6.06 2.28
N LYS A 24 -6.46 6.26 3.56
CA LYS A 24 -5.17 5.86 4.16
C LYS A 24 -4.94 4.35 4.07
N ASN A 25 -5.94 3.53 4.37
CA ASN A 25 -5.81 2.07 4.29
C ASN A 25 -5.68 1.57 2.86
N THR A 26 -6.29 2.27 1.89
CA THR A 26 -6.17 1.93 0.46
C THR A 26 -4.77 2.28 -0.06
N GLU A 27 -4.21 3.44 0.31
CA GLU A 27 -2.83 3.80 -0.04
C GLU A 27 -1.79 2.85 0.60
N LEU A 28 -1.98 2.49 1.88
CA LEU A 28 -1.12 1.52 2.56
C LEU A 28 -1.18 0.13 1.91
N ASN A 29 -2.38 -0.36 1.60
CA ASN A 29 -2.55 -1.65 0.92
C ASN A 29 -2.03 -1.64 -0.53
N GLN A 30 -2.16 -0.51 -1.24
CA GLN A 30 -1.57 -0.39 -2.58
C GLN A 30 -0.04 -0.35 -2.54
N LYS A 31 0.57 0.33 -1.56
CA LYS A 31 2.03 0.31 -1.38
C LYS A 31 2.55 -1.11 -1.11
N SER A 32 1.85 -1.85 -0.25
CA SER A 32 2.27 -3.20 0.14
C SER A 32 2.15 -4.23 -0.99
N LYS A 33 1.14 -4.13 -1.87
CA LYS A 33 0.94 -5.10 -2.97
C LYS A 33 1.75 -4.84 -4.25
N LYS A 34 2.27 -3.63 -4.47
CA LYS A 34 2.77 -3.23 -5.80
C LYS A 34 4.24 -3.58 -6.06
N ASN A 35 4.97 -4.01 -5.05
CA ASN A 35 6.43 -4.05 -5.10
C ASN A 35 7.03 -5.44 -4.95
N ILE A 36 6.28 -6.52 -5.18
CA ILE A 36 6.86 -7.88 -5.17
C ILE A 36 7.19 -8.28 -6.60
N SER A 37 8.47 -8.52 -6.88
CA SER A 37 8.95 -9.00 -8.17
C SER A 37 9.76 -10.28 -7.98
N TYR A 38 9.81 -11.10 -9.04
CA TYR A 38 10.61 -12.33 -9.02
C TYR A 38 12.06 -11.99 -9.32
N CYS A 39 12.96 -12.35 -8.41
CA CYS A 39 14.39 -12.18 -8.59
C CYS A 39 15.02 -13.50 -9.04
N LYS A 40 15.56 -13.55 -10.26
CA LYS A 40 16.25 -14.74 -10.79
C LYS A 40 17.51 -15.10 -10.01
N ASP A 41 18.25 -14.09 -9.53
CA ASP A 41 19.49 -14.32 -8.78
C ASP A 41 19.28 -15.05 -7.46
N CYS A 42 18.06 -14.98 -6.94
CA CYS A 42 17.64 -15.49 -5.64
C CYS A 42 16.51 -16.52 -5.73
N ASP A 43 16.10 -16.86 -6.95
CA ASP A 43 15.06 -17.82 -7.29
C ASP A 43 13.78 -17.71 -6.41
N THR A 44 13.36 -16.47 -6.14
CA THR A 44 12.23 -16.22 -5.24
C THR A 44 11.53 -14.90 -5.53
N TYR A 45 10.26 -14.81 -5.12
CA TYR A 45 9.46 -13.58 -5.16
C TYR A 45 9.72 -12.79 -3.88
N MET A 46 10.21 -11.56 -4.04
CA MET A 46 10.55 -10.71 -2.90
C MET A 46 10.15 -9.25 -3.14
N PRO A 47 9.88 -8.48 -2.06
CA PRO A 47 9.63 -7.05 -2.14
C PRO A 47 10.86 -6.29 -2.66
N HIS A 48 10.67 -5.22 -3.44
CA HIS A 48 11.75 -4.37 -3.94
C HIS A 48 12.62 -3.75 -2.84
N GLU A 49 12.05 -3.64 -1.64
CA GLU A 49 12.69 -3.10 -0.43
C GLU A 49 13.48 -4.13 0.38
N GLU A 50 13.33 -5.43 0.07
CA GLU A 50 14.09 -6.49 0.73
C GLU A 50 15.35 -6.85 -0.06
N MET A 51 16.44 -7.13 0.66
CA MET A 51 17.68 -7.61 0.06
C MET A 51 17.74 -9.14 0.09
N CYS A 52 18.28 -9.71 -0.98
CA CYS A 52 18.55 -11.12 -1.02
C CYS A 52 19.73 -11.49 -0.10
N LYS A 53 19.42 -12.02 1.09
CA LYS A 53 20.42 -12.40 2.11
C LYS A 53 21.51 -13.34 1.60
N SER A 54 21.22 -14.16 0.59
CA SER A 54 22.19 -15.13 0.06
C SER A 54 23.27 -14.49 -0.83
N LYS A 55 23.02 -13.31 -1.41
CA LYS A 55 23.93 -12.69 -2.38
C LYS A 55 24.20 -11.19 -2.16
N ASN A 56 23.58 -10.56 -1.16
CA ASN A 56 23.62 -9.10 -0.92
C ASN A 56 23.19 -8.28 -2.15
N ILE A 57 22.34 -8.85 -3.01
CA ILE A 57 21.83 -8.19 -4.21
C ILE A 57 20.49 -7.54 -3.86
N SER A 58 20.32 -6.28 -4.25
CA SER A 58 19.04 -5.58 -4.14
C SER A 58 18.10 -6.01 -5.27
N VAL A 59 16.79 -6.01 -5.04
CA VAL A 59 15.80 -6.36 -6.09
C VAL A 59 15.83 -5.40 -7.28
N ASN A 60 16.32 -4.17 -7.09
CA ASN A 60 16.57 -3.23 -8.18
C ASN A 60 17.71 -3.68 -9.12
N GLU A 61 18.64 -4.50 -8.62
CA GLU A 61 19.73 -5.10 -9.38
C GLU A 61 19.40 -6.52 -9.87
N CYS A 62 18.39 -7.17 -9.27
CA CYS A 62 17.81 -8.37 -9.84
C CYS A 62 17.27 -8.00 -11.22
N LYS A 63 18.03 -8.34 -12.28
CA LYS A 63 17.62 -8.13 -13.66
C LYS A 63 16.28 -8.82 -13.84
N ASN A 64 15.23 -8.01 -13.81
CA ASN A 64 13.86 -8.44 -13.96
C ASN A 64 13.70 -8.75 -15.45
N ASN A 65 14.17 -9.93 -15.86
CA ASN A 65 14.00 -10.44 -17.21
C ASN A 65 12.53 -10.88 -17.35
N ARG A 66 11.59 -9.93 -17.28
CA ARG A 66 10.43 -10.01 -18.14
C ARG A 66 10.95 -9.70 -19.55
N GLN A 67 10.73 -10.66 -20.45
CA GLN A 67 10.97 -10.56 -21.90
C GLN A 67 10.85 -9.14 -22.45
#